data_AF-A0A1B6IQM6-F1
#
_entry.id   AF-A0A1B6IQM6-F1
#
_cell.length_a   1.000
_cell.length_b   1.000
_cell.length_c   1.000
_cell.angle_alpha   90.00
_cell.angle_beta   90.00
_cell.angle_gamma   90.00
#
_symmetry.space_group_name_H-M   'P 1'
#
loop_
_entity.id
_entity.type
_entity.pdbx_description
1 polymer ?
#
loop_
_entity_poly.entity_id
_entity_poly.type
_entity_poly.pdbx_seq_one_letter_code
_entity_poly.pdbx_strand_id
1 'polypeptide(L)'
;QLSRMRELDVTYQAFLKDIDHQKDIILVKDPESHVRKRAIVRLQQTLIQAQEVGDEKLQIAQQICDLIENKARQLELDFKILDPLKSFSKEADSLDNNIKESAGQGREVQGVIQTGVPVVSLRDANSGGERQS
;
A
#
# COMPACT_ATOMS: atom_id res chain seq x y z
N GLN A 1 -1.34 -14.53 17.32
CA GLN A 1 -1.27 -15.58 16.29
C GLN A 1 0.14 -16.10 16.08
N LEU A 2 1.11 -15.28 15.64
CA LEU A 2 2.48 -15.78 15.40
C LEU A 2 3.18 -16.32 16.67
N SER A 3 3.00 -15.67 17.82
CA SER A 3 3.54 -16.17 19.10
C SER A 3 2.91 -17.51 19.51
N ARG A 4 1.59 -17.67 19.32
CA ARG A 4 0.87 -18.92 19.60
C ARG A 4 1.33 -20.05 18.68
N MET A 5 1.49 -19.77 17.39
CA MET A 5 2.01 -20.74 16.42
C MET A 5 3.41 -21.25 16.83
N ARG A 6 4.29 -20.37 17.32
CA ARG A 6 5.61 -20.76 17.84
C ARG A 6 5.54 -21.63 19.10
N GLU A 7 4.64 -21.31 20.04
CA GLU A 7 4.43 -22.16 21.22
C GLU A 7 3.98 -23.57 20.81
N LEU A 8 3.02 -23.65 19.88
CA LEU A 8 2.55 -24.91 19.31
C LEU A 8 3.67 -25.67 18.57
N ASP A 9 4.60 -24.97 17.91
CA ASP A 9 5.79 -25.58 17.30
C ASP A 9 6.68 -26.24 18.35
N VAL A 10 6.97 -25.55 19.46
CA VAL A 10 7.78 -26.10 20.54
C VAL A 10 7.11 -27.33 21.15
N THR A 11 5.81 -27.26 21.44
CA THR A 11 5.04 -28.40 21.97
C THR A 11 5.04 -29.58 21.01
N TYR A 12 4.82 -29.33 19.72
CA TYR A 12 4.85 -30.38 18.70
C TYR A 12 6.22 -31.09 18.63
N GLN A 13 7.32 -30.35 18.74
CA GLN A 13 8.67 -30.93 18.77
C GLN A 13 8.89 -31.84 20.00
N ALA A 14 8.26 -31.55 21.14
CA ALA A 14 8.30 -32.44 22.29
C ALA A 14 7.57 -33.76 22.00
N PHE A 15 6.39 -33.70 21.36
CA PHE A 15 5.66 -34.91 20.98
C PHE A 15 6.43 -35.79 19.99
N LEU A 16 7.13 -35.21 19.01
CA LEU A 16 7.95 -35.98 18.08
C LEU A 16 9.05 -36.78 18.80
N LYS A 17 9.73 -36.16 19.77
CA LYS A 17 10.74 -36.86 20.59
C LYS A 17 10.14 -37.98 21.41
N ASP A 18 8.95 -37.76 21.99
CA ASP A 18 8.24 -38.79 22.75
C ASP A 18 7.79 -39.95 21.87
N ILE A 19 7.33 -39.67 20.64
CA ILE A 19 6.96 -40.67 19.63
C ILE A 19 8.16 -41.54 19.28
N ASP A 20 9.32 -40.93 18.99
CA ASP A 20 10.55 -41.67 18.68
C ASP A 20 10.97 -42.54 19.87
N HIS A 21 10.89 -42.02 21.09
CA HIS A 21 11.19 -42.79 22.29
C HIS A 21 10.25 -44.00 22.49
N GLN A 22 8.93 -43.83 22.32
CA GLN A 22 8.00 -44.96 22.42
C GLN A 22 8.23 -45.98 21.31
N LYS A 23 8.54 -45.52 20.09
CA LYS A 23 8.85 -46.38 18.95
C LYS A 23 10.06 -47.27 19.23
N ASP A 24 11.14 -46.71 19.77
CA ASP A 24 12.32 -47.49 20.14
C ASP A 24 12.00 -48.58 21.18
N ILE A 25 11.20 -48.25 22.19
CA ILE A 25 10.73 -49.23 23.18
C ILE A 25 9.92 -50.35 22.50
N ILE A 26 9.04 -50.00 21.57
CA ILE A 26 8.17 -50.97 20.87
C ILE A 26 8.99 -51.92 19.98
N LEU A 27 10.06 -51.43 19.36
CA LEU A 27 10.93 -52.20 18.49
C LEU A 27 11.85 -53.15 19.26
N VAL A 28 12.34 -52.74 20.44
CA VAL A 28 13.32 -53.51 21.22
C VAL A 28 12.68 -54.55 22.13
N LYS A 29 11.46 -54.31 22.62
CA LYS A 29 10.82 -55.17 23.64
C LYS A 29 9.97 -56.27 23.00
N ASP A 30 9.91 -57.43 23.68
CA ASP A 30 9.10 -58.56 23.25
C ASP A 30 7.63 -58.16 23.00
N PRO A 31 6.97 -58.74 21.98
CA PRO A 31 5.58 -58.44 21.64
C PRO A 31 4.61 -58.51 22.83
N GLU A 32 4.79 -59.51 23.69
CA GLU A 32 3.95 -59.76 24.87
C GLU A 32 4.37 -58.99 26.11
N SER A 33 5.48 -58.24 26.06
CA SER A 33 5.94 -57.45 27.20
C SER A 33 4.90 -56.40 27.59
N HIS A 34 4.54 -56.37 28.88
CA HIS A 34 3.70 -55.29 29.43
C HIS A 34 4.31 -53.91 29.20
N VAL A 35 5.63 -53.80 29.11
CA VAL A 35 6.32 -52.54 28.78
C VAL A 35 5.96 -52.08 27.37
N ARG A 36 6.00 -52.98 26.38
CA ARG A 36 5.64 -52.69 25.00
C ARG A 36 4.16 -52.31 24.88
N LYS A 37 3.27 -53.07 25.51
CA LYS A 37 1.82 -52.76 25.52
C LYS A 37 1.55 -51.35 26.05
N ARG A 38 2.22 -50.94 27.14
CA ARG A 38 2.13 -49.56 27.65
C ARG A 38 2.71 -48.52 26.71
N ALA A 39 3.84 -48.83 26.05
CA ALA A 39 4.45 -47.91 25.08
C ALA A 39 3.54 -47.66 23.86
N ILE A 40 2.81 -48.68 23.39
CA ILE A 40 1.81 -48.54 22.32
C ILE A 40 0.69 -47.59 22.73
N VAL A 41 0.13 -47.75 23.93
CA VAL A 41 -0.95 -46.86 24.41
C VAL A 41 -0.44 -45.42 24.55
N ARG A 42 0.77 -45.22 25.07
CA ARG A 42 1.39 -43.89 25.15
C ARG A 42 1.60 -43.29 23.78
N LEU A 43 2.13 -44.06 22.83
CA LEU A 43 2.33 -43.62 21.46
C LEU A 43 1.01 -43.16 20.83
N GLN A 44 -0.08 -43.93 21.02
CA GLN A 44 -1.41 -43.53 20.53
C GLN A 44 -1.87 -42.21 21.14
N GLN A 45 -1.74 -42.03 22.46
CA GLN A 45 -2.11 -40.78 23.14
C GLN A 45 -1.27 -39.59 22.66
N THR A 46 0.04 -39.76 22.47
CA THR A 46 0.92 -38.71 21.98
C THR A 46 0.60 -38.34 20.53
N LEU A 47 0.26 -39.32 19.68
CA LEU A 47 -0.15 -39.07 18.29
C LEU A 47 -1.44 -38.26 18.21
N ILE A 48 -2.44 -38.57 19.05
CA ILE A 48 -3.69 -37.79 19.11
C ILE A 48 -3.38 -36.33 19.50
N GLN A 49 -2.60 -36.10 20.56
CA GLN A 49 -2.22 -34.75 20.99
C GLN A 49 -1.41 -34.00 19.93
N ALA A 50 -0.50 -34.69 19.23
CA ALA A 50 0.27 -34.11 18.15
C ALA A 50 -0.63 -33.67 16.99
N GLN A 51 -1.69 -34.43 16.70
CA GLN A 51 -2.68 -34.08 15.69
C GLN A 51 -3.52 -32.87 16.09
N GLU A 52 -4.01 -32.82 17.34
CA GLU A 52 -4.75 -31.66 17.86
C GLU A 52 -3.93 -30.35 17.71
N VAL A 53 -2.63 -30.39 18.00
CA VAL A 53 -1.72 -29.26 17.77
C VAL A 53 -1.57 -28.92 16.29
N GLY A 54 -1.52 -29.93 15.42
CA GLY A 54 -1.50 -29.75 13.96
C GLY A 54 -2.75 -29.02 13.45
N ASP A 55 -3.93 -29.42 13.93
CA ASP A 55 -5.21 -28.82 13.58
C ASP A 55 -5.28 -27.35 14.04
N GLU A 56 -4.82 -27.05 15.26
CA GLU A 56 -4.76 -25.67 15.77
C GLU A 56 -3.82 -24.80 14.92
N LYS A 57 -2.64 -25.32 14.52
CA LYS A 57 -1.73 -24.59 13.62
C LYS A 57 -2.37 -24.31 12.26
N LEU A 58 -3.07 -25.28 11.69
CA LEU A 58 -3.76 -25.11 10.42
C LEU A 58 -4.85 -24.03 10.53
N GLN A 59 -5.62 -24.03 11.62
CA GLN A 59 -6.60 -22.99 11.89
C GLN A 59 -5.97 -21.59 11.98
N ILE A 60 -4.85 -21.45 12.69
CA ILE A 60 -4.13 -20.16 12.78
C ILE A 60 -3.59 -19.75 11.41
N ALA A 61 -3.04 -20.67 10.63
CA ALA A 61 -2.55 -20.39 9.28
C ALA A 61 -3.68 -19.88 8.37
N GLN A 62 -4.86 -20.52 8.43
CA GLN A 62 -6.04 -20.07 7.69
C GLN A 62 -6.43 -18.63 8.09
N GLN A 63 -6.50 -18.34 9.40
CA GLN A 63 -6.81 -16.98 9.87
C GLN A 63 -5.80 -15.94 9.37
N ILE A 64 -4.51 -16.28 9.32
CA ILE A 64 -3.47 -15.39 8.79
C ILE A 64 -3.69 -15.15 7.29
N CYS A 65 -3.96 -16.19 6.50
CA CYS A 65 -4.28 -16.05 5.08
C CYS A 65 -5.50 -15.15 4.86
N ASP A 66 -6.60 -15.38 5.56
CA ASP A 66 -7.83 -14.58 5.44
C ASP A 66 -7.56 -13.09 5.74
N LEU A 67 -6.74 -12.81 6.76
CA LEU A 67 -6.33 -11.45 7.11
C LEU A 67 -5.48 -10.79 6.02
N ILE A 68 -4.53 -11.52 5.45
CA ILE A 68 -3.68 -11.04 4.35
C ILE A 68 -4.54 -10.74 3.12
N GLU A 69 -5.42 -11.66 2.73
CA GLU A 69 -6.32 -11.47 1.59
C GLU A 69 -7.23 -10.26 1.78
N ASN A 70 -7.78 -10.09 2.98
CA ASN A 70 -8.60 -8.94 3.29
C ASN A 70 -7.82 -7.63 3.21
N LYS A 71 -6.58 -7.60 3.72
CA LYS A 71 -5.69 -6.43 3.62
C LYS A 71 -5.26 -6.14 2.19
N ALA A 72 -4.98 -7.16 1.39
CA ALA A 72 -4.68 -7.01 -0.02
C ALA A 72 -5.85 -6.40 -0.79
N ARG A 73 -7.09 -6.85 -0.51
CA ARG A 73 -8.31 -6.26 -1.10
C ARG A 73 -8.51 -4.80 -0.68
N GLN A 74 -8.24 -4.46 0.57
CA GLN A 74 -8.30 -3.07 1.05
C GLN A 74 -7.29 -2.19 0.32
N LEU A 75 -6.03 -2.64 0.19
CA LEU A 75 -5.00 -1.90 -0.54
C LEU A 75 -5.36 -1.69 -2.01
N GLU A 76 -5.97 -2.68 -2.65
CA GLU A 76 -6.45 -2.56 -4.04
C GLU A 76 -7.56 -1.51 -4.19
N LEU A 77 -8.47 -1.41 -3.21
CA LEU A 77 -9.50 -0.39 -3.19
C LEU A 77 -8.90 1.00 -2.93
N ASP A 78 -8.02 1.11 -1.94
CA ASP A 78 -7.32 2.35 -1.61
C ASP A 78 -6.52 2.85 -2.82
N PHE A 79 -5.83 1.94 -3.53
CA PHE A 79 -5.13 2.25 -4.76
C PHE A 79 -6.08 2.80 -5.84
N LYS A 80 -7.21 2.13 -6.08
CA LYS A 80 -8.22 2.59 -7.05
C LYS A 80 -8.83 3.95 -6.72
N ILE A 81 -8.93 4.30 -5.44
CA ILE A 81 -9.43 5.61 -5.01
C ILE A 81 -8.35 6.69 -5.16
N LEU A 82 -7.10 6.36 -4.81
CA LEU A 82 -5.98 7.31 -4.82
C LEU A 82 -5.43 7.57 -6.23
N ASP A 83 -5.49 6.61 -7.13
CA ASP A 83 -4.93 6.73 -8.48
C ASP A 83 -5.60 7.86 -9.30
N PRO A 84 -6.95 7.97 -9.32
CA PRO A 84 -7.62 9.13 -9.92
C PRO A 84 -7.34 10.45 -9.18
N LEU A 85 -7.27 10.44 -7.85
CA LEU A 85 -7.00 11.66 -7.07
C LEU A 85 -5.60 12.24 -7.36
N LYS A 86 -4.61 11.38 -7.63
CA LYS A 86 -3.29 11.83 -8.08
C LYS A 86 -3.32 12.46 -9.47
N SER A 87 -4.13 11.94 -10.40
CA SER A 87 -4.27 12.57 -11.72
C SER A 87 -4.98 13.92 -11.63
N PHE A 88 -6.03 14.04 -10.81
CA PHE A 88 -6.71 15.31 -10.58
C PHE A 88 -5.81 16.35 -9.89
N SER A 89 -4.99 15.95 -8.93
CA SER A 89 -4.05 16.87 -8.27
C SER A 89 -2.99 17.38 -9.25
N LYS A 90 -2.47 16.52 -10.14
CA LYS A 90 -1.52 16.94 -11.20
C LYS A 90 -2.15 17.88 -12.22
N GLU A 91 -3.42 17.68 -12.57
CA GLU A 91 -4.17 18.58 -13.42
C GLU A 91 -4.36 19.95 -12.75
N ALA A 92 -4.75 19.98 -11.47
CA ALA A 92 -4.87 21.22 -10.71
C ALA A 92 -3.52 21.98 -10.59
N ASP A 93 -2.42 21.27 -10.32
CA ASP A 93 -1.08 21.85 -10.23
C ASP A 93 -0.59 22.38 -11.58
N SER A 94 -0.92 21.71 -12.69
CA SER A 94 -0.56 22.18 -14.04
C SER A 94 -1.40 23.36 -14.49
N LEU A 95 -2.67 23.46 -14.08
CA LEU A 95 -3.48 24.66 -14.29
C LEU A 95 -2.95 25.87 -13.49
N ASP A 96 -2.56 25.70 -12.23
CA ASP A 96 -2.00 26.78 -11.40
C ASP A 96 -0.66 27.31 -11.96
N ASN A 97 0.20 26.41 -12.45
CA ASN A 97 1.46 26.81 -13.10
C ASN A 97 1.23 27.58 -14.42
N ASN A 98 0.26 27.16 -15.24
CA ASN A 98 -0.08 27.88 -16.48
C ASN A 98 -0.67 29.28 -16.21
N ILE A 99 -1.46 29.45 -15.15
CA ILE A 99 -2.01 30.76 -14.75
C ILE A 99 -0.88 31.70 -14.31
N LYS A 100 0.12 31.21 -13.56
CA LYS A 100 1.29 31.99 -13.13
C LYS A 100 2.21 32.37 -14.29
N GLU A 101 2.42 31.48 -15.27
CA GLU A 101 3.18 31.81 -16.49
C GLU A 101 2.47 32.86 -17.36
N SER A 102 1.14 32.79 -17.47
CA SER A 102 0.35 33.79 -18.21
C SER A 102 0.33 35.16 -17.51
N ALA A 103 0.37 35.19 -16.18
CA ALA A 103 0.49 36.42 -15.40
C ALA A 103 1.92 37.02 -15.37
N GLY A 104 2.94 36.22 -15.65
CA GLY A 104 4.36 36.64 -15.67
C GLY A 104 4.81 37.32 -16.97
N GLN A 105 4.05 37.21 -18.07
CA GLN A 105 4.32 37.93 -19.33
C GLN A 105 3.68 39.32 -19.32
N GLY A 106 4.01 40.13 -18.31
CA GLY A 106 3.81 41.57 -18.36
C GLY A 106 4.77 42.17 -19.39
N ARG A 107 4.22 42.65 -20.53
CA ARG A 107 4.92 43.42 -21.56
C ARG A 107 5.89 44.45 -20.94
N GLU A 108 7.19 44.27 -21.14
CA GLU A 108 8.16 45.36 -20.99
C GLU A 108 7.90 46.39 -22.09
N VAL A 109 7.07 47.38 -21.78
CA VAL A 109 6.98 48.63 -22.55
C VAL A 109 8.19 49.48 -22.18
N GLN A 110 9.23 49.44 -23.02
CA GLN A 110 10.42 50.26 -22.87
C GLN A 110 10.07 51.73 -23.16
N GLY A 111 9.89 52.50 -22.08
CA GLY A 111 9.68 53.94 -22.15
C GLY A 111 10.94 54.66 -22.62
N VAL A 112 10.99 55.02 -23.90
CA VAL A 112 11.96 56.00 -24.42
C VAL A 112 11.40 57.39 -24.13
N ILE A 113 11.96 58.07 -23.13
CA ILE A 113 11.76 59.51 -22.93
C ILE A 113 12.65 60.21 -23.96
N GLN A 114 12.06 60.71 -25.04
CA GLN A 114 12.76 61.61 -25.96
C GLN A 114 12.13 63.00 -25.91
N THR A 115 12.93 63.93 -25.43
CA THR A 115 12.72 65.38 -25.46
C THR A 115 12.69 65.86 -26.92
N GLY A 116 11.62 66.54 -27.34
CA GLY A 116 11.53 67.08 -28.70
C GLY A 116 10.20 67.79 -28.98
N VAL A 117 10.28 69.11 -29.15
CA VAL A 117 9.30 70.14 -29.57
C VAL A 117 8.12 69.65 -30.45
N PRO A 118 6.89 70.17 -30.27
CA PRO A 118 5.76 69.80 -31.11
C PRO A 118 5.85 70.48 -32.49
N VAL A 119 5.89 69.69 -33.56
CA VAL A 119 5.64 70.16 -34.94
C VAL A 119 4.31 69.59 -35.39
N VAL A 120 3.25 70.38 -35.20
CA VAL A 120 1.95 70.14 -35.83
C VAL A 120 2.04 70.71 -37.23
N SER A 121 2.17 69.83 -38.22
CA SER A 121 1.95 70.16 -39.63
C SER A 121 0.46 69.96 -39.94
N LEU A 122 -0.35 70.98 -39.68
CA LEU A 122 -1.73 71.05 -40.17
C LEU A 122 -1.68 71.61 -41.59
N ARG A 123 -1.90 70.70 -42.54
CA ARG A 123 -1.97 71.00 -43.96
C ARG A 123 -3.27 71.76 -44.23
N ASP A 124 -3.13 72.92 -44.84
CA ASP A 124 -4.22 73.78 -45.29
C ASP A 124 -5.20 73.05 -46.22
N ALA A 125 -6.49 73.24 -45.96
CA ALA A 125 -7.53 73.18 -46.98
C ALA A 125 -8.51 74.34 -46.71
N ASN A 126 -8.24 75.43 -47.42
CA ASN A 126 -9.01 76.66 -47.51
C ASN A 126 -10.33 76.46 -48.28
N SER A 127 -11.43 77.02 -47.75
CA SER A 127 -12.61 77.62 -48.42
C SER A 127 -13.83 77.46 -47.50
N GLY A 128 -14.65 78.45 -47.19
CA GLY A 128 -14.81 79.84 -47.62
C GLY A 128 -16.26 80.25 -47.32
N GLY A 129 -16.47 81.49 -46.84
CA GLY A 129 -17.79 82.16 -46.71
C GLY A 129 -18.40 82.09 -45.31
N GLU A 130 -18.40 83.16 -44.49
CA GLU A 130 -19.38 84.28 -44.48
C GLU A 130 -20.82 83.81 -44.16
N ARG A 131 -21.63 84.37 -43.26
CA ARG A 131 -21.61 85.57 -42.40
C ARG A 131 -22.76 85.46 -41.36
N GLN A 132 -22.53 86.11 -40.21
CA GLN A 132 -23.42 86.98 -39.42
C GLN A 132 -24.86 86.56 -39.01
N SER A 133 -25.04 86.72 -37.69
CA SER A 133 -26.19 87.32 -36.97
C SER A 133 -27.50 86.55 -36.85
#